data_AF-A0A250YGL7-F1
#
_entry.id   AF-A0A250YGL7-F1
#
_cell.length_a   1.000
_cell.length_b   1.000
_cell.length_c   1.000
_cell.angle_alpha   90.00
_cell.angle_beta   90.00
_cell.angle_gamma   90.00
#
_symmetry.space_group_name_H-M   'P 1'
#
loop_
_entity.id
_entity.type
_entity.pdbx_description
1 polymer ?
#
loop_
_entity_poly.entity_id
_entity_poly.type
_entity_poly.pdbx_seq_one_letter_code
_entity_poly.pdbx_strand_id
1 'polypeptide(L)'
;MEPGSGLETAQEDDEPEVKKRRLLCVEFASVASCDAAVAQCYLAENDWEMERALNSYFEPPVEESALEILPESPSEPEPCVDLTNEETTDFTGCKISPPENPQQEDGSMFSLITWNVDGLDVNSLQERARGVCTYLALYNPDVVFLQEVIPPYYRYLKKRASTYEIIPGHEEGYFTAIMLKKSRVKLRSQEIIPFPNTQMMRNLLCVHVSLSGNELYLMTSHLESTKGHAKERMSQFKMVLKKMQDAPESATVIFAGDTNLRDQEVTKCGGLPNNISDIWEVLGKPKHCRYTWDTQMNSNLGISAACKLRFDRIFFRAAAEGGHVIPRNLDLLGLEKLDCGRFPSDHWGLLCSLDVIL
;
A
#
# COMPACT_ATOMS: atom_id res chain seq x y z
N MET A 1 9.90 -8.84 71.25
CA MET A 1 9.55 -7.46 70.87
C MET A 1 10.27 -7.17 69.57
N GLU A 2 9.57 -7.32 68.46
CA GLU A 2 9.98 -6.76 67.18
C GLU A 2 9.17 -5.48 66.95
N PRO A 3 9.76 -4.42 66.38
CA PRO A 3 9.06 -3.49 65.51
C PRO A 3 9.55 -3.76 64.08
N GLY A 4 8.70 -3.98 63.09
CA GLY A 4 7.52 -3.18 62.77
C GLY A 4 7.79 -2.54 61.41
N SER A 5 7.33 -3.22 60.36
CA SER A 5 7.36 -2.84 58.95
C SER A 5 6.73 -1.47 58.66
N GLY A 6 7.35 -0.70 57.76
CA GLY A 6 6.74 0.46 57.13
C GLY A 6 7.43 0.75 55.79
N LEU A 7 7.08 0.00 54.74
CA LEU A 7 7.26 0.48 53.37
C LEU A 7 6.08 1.42 53.09
N GLU A 8 6.32 2.73 53.17
CA GLU A 8 5.42 3.72 52.59
C GLU A 8 5.62 3.69 51.06
N THR A 9 4.73 2.99 50.37
CA THR A 9 4.53 3.23 48.94
C THR A 9 3.82 4.57 48.80
N ALA A 10 4.56 5.60 48.40
CA ALA A 10 4.00 6.85 47.95
C ALA A 10 3.05 6.57 46.77
N GLN A 11 1.75 6.69 47.01
CA GLN A 11 0.79 6.87 45.94
C GLN A 11 1.01 8.28 45.39
N GLU A 12 1.64 8.37 44.22
CA GLU A 12 1.62 9.59 43.41
C GLU A 12 0.17 9.82 42.96
N ASP A 13 -0.55 10.63 43.73
CA ASP A 13 -1.78 11.29 43.30
C ASP A 13 -1.42 12.32 42.21
N ASP A 14 -1.04 11.81 41.03
CA ASP A 14 -0.92 12.63 39.84
C ASP A 14 -2.30 13.26 39.58
N GLU A 15 -2.31 14.59 39.51
CA GLU A 15 -3.46 15.42 39.20
C GLU A 15 -4.15 14.86 37.93
N PRO A 16 -5.50 14.77 37.88
CA PRO A 16 -6.22 14.09 36.80
C PRO A 16 -5.86 14.59 35.40
N GLU A 17 -5.43 15.85 35.29
CA GLU A 17 -4.94 16.44 34.06
C GLU A 17 -3.56 15.90 33.63
N VAL A 18 -2.65 15.63 34.56
CA VAL A 18 -1.34 15.01 34.29
C VAL A 18 -1.51 13.57 33.80
N LYS A 19 -2.42 12.80 34.41
CA LYS A 19 -2.77 11.45 33.93
C LYS A 19 -3.33 11.46 32.51
N LYS A 20 -4.23 12.41 32.21
CA LYS A 20 -4.80 12.60 30.87
C LYS A 20 -3.71 12.94 29.84
N ARG A 21 -2.83 13.89 30.17
CA ARG A 21 -1.71 14.32 29.32
C ARG A 21 -0.75 13.16 29.04
N ARG A 22 -0.43 12.35 30.04
CA ARG A 22 0.41 11.15 29.87
C ARG A 22 -0.21 10.12 28.94
N LEU A 23 -1.53 9.89 29.05
CA LEU A 23 -2.27 9.00 28.13
C LEU A 23 -2.22 9.52 26.69
N LEU A 24 -2.40 10.83 26.48
CA LEU A 24 -2.27 11.45 25.16
C LEU A 24 -0.86 11.28 24.59
N CYS A 25 0.19 11.43 25.40
CA CYS A 25 1.56 11.18 24.92
C CYS A 25 1.77 9.72 24.49
N VAL A 26 1.20 8.75 25.21
CA VAL A 26 1.30 7.32 24.86
C VAL A 26 0.53 7.01 23.58
N GLU A 27 -0.69 7.53 23.46
CA GLU A 27 -1.53 7.38 22.26
C GLU A 27 -0.85 8.01 21.04
N PHE A 28 -0.39 9.26 21.18
CA PHE A 28 0.36 9.94 20.13
C PHE A 28 1.61 9.17 19.74
N ALA A 29 2.43 8.74 20.72
CA ALA A 29 3.67 8.01 20.47
C ALA A 29 3.40 6.67 19.76
N SER A 30 2.29 6.00 20.07
CA SER A 30 1.86 4.78 19.37
C SER A 30 1.51 5.07 17.91
N VAL A 31 0.76 6.15 17.66
CA VAL A 31 0.30 6.52 16.31
C VAL A 31 1.43 7.06 15.43
N ALA A 32 2.21 7.99 15.97
CA ALA A 32 3.36 8.59 15.31
C ALA A 32 4.56 7.64 15.26
N SER A 33 4.52 6.56 16.06
CA SER A 33 5.64 5.65 16.30
C SER A 33 6.94 6.43 16.54
N CYS A 34 6.84 7.35 17.50
CA CYS A 34 7.91 8.22 17.97
C CYS A 34 8.09 8.03 19.47
N ASP A 35 9.13 8.62 20.04
CA ASP A 35 9.31 8.61 21.48
C ASP A 35 8.29 9.50 22.20
N ALA A 36 8.02 9.17 23.47
CA ALA A 36 7.04 9.87 24.29
C ALA A 36 7.43 11.33 24.59
N ALA A 37 8.73 11.69 24.49
CA ALA A 37 9.20 13.06 24.69
C ALA A 37 8.87 13.92 23.46
N VAL A 38 9.06 13.40 22.24
CA VAL A 38 8.62 14.04 20.99
C VAL A 38 7.10 14.18 20.98
N ALA A 39 6.36 13.15 21.38
CA ALA A 39 4.91 13.22 21.53
C ALA A 39 4.49 14.36 22.47
N GLN A 40 5.15 14.47 23.63
CA GLN A 40 4.90 15.52 24.60
C GLN A 40 5.19 16.92 24.04
N CYS A 41 6.27 17.12 23.28
CA CYS A 41 6.58 18.40 22.66
C CYS A 41 5.49 18.84 21.68
N TYR A 42 5.09 17.98 20.75
CA TYR A 42 4.06 18.31 19.75
C TYR A 42 2.68 18.52 20.38
N LEU A 43 2.33 17.74 21.41
CA LEU A 43 1.10 17.96 22.17
C LEU A 43 1.15 19.28 22.94
N ALA A 44 2.26 19.62 23.58
CA ALA A 44 2.40 20.87 24.32
C ALA A 44 2.35 22.11 23.41
N GLU A 45 2.93 22.03 22.20
CA GLU A 45 2.92 23.12 21.20
C GLU A 45 1.55 23.33 20.52
N ASN A 46 0.65 22.35 20.62
CA ASN A 46 -0.66 22.36 19.97
C ASN A 46 -1.80 22.23 20.99
N ASP A 47 -1.66 22.88 22.15
CA ASP A 47 -2.71 23.01 23.18
C ASP A 47 -3.25 21.65 23.71
N TRP A 48 -2.43 20.59 23.63
CA TRP A 48 -2.79 19.20 23.93
C TRP A 48 -3.94 18.65 23.07
N GLU A 49 -4.20 19.27 21.91
CA GLU A 49 -5.12 18.76 20.91
C GLU A 49 -4.41 17.73 20.02
N MET A 50 -4.77 16.46 20.18
CA MET A 50 -4.17 15.33 19.47
C MET A 50 -4.17 15.52 17.94
N GLU A 51 -5.28 15.99 17.37
CA GLU A 51 -5.40 16.20 15.92
C GLU A 51 -4.43 17.26 15.42
N ARG A 52 -4.41 18.43 16.07
CA ARG A 52 -3.52 19.53 15.71
C ARG A 52 -2.06 19.16 15.92
N ALA A 53 -1.77 18.41 16.98
CA ALA A 53 -0.44 17.88 17.26
C ALA A 53 0.00 16.84 16.22
N LEU A 54 -0.86 15.92 15.82
CA LEU A 54 -0.55 14.91 14.79
C LEU A 54 -0.44 15.55 13.41
N ASN A 55 -1.30 16.52 13.09
CA ASN A 55 -1.21 17.29 11.85
C ASN A 55 0.09 18.08 11.84
N SER A 56 0.41 18.87 12.86
CA SER A 56 1.71 19.54 13.00
C SER A 56 2.88 18.54 12.93
N TYR A 57 2.72 17.39 13.57
CA TYR A 57 3.70 16.32 13.55
C TYR A 57 3.82 15.66 12.20
N PHE A 58 2.82 15.62 11.32
CA PHE A 58 2.92 14.99 9.99
C PHE A 58 3.09 16.02 8.86
N GLU A 59 2.67 17.25 9.07
CA GLU A 59 2.80 18.41 8.18
C GLU A 59 4.21 19.03 8.29
N PRO A 60 4.66 19.74 7.25
CA PRO A 60 5.92 20.48 7.28
C PRO A 60 5.80 21.77 8.12
N PRO A 61 6.91 22.27 8.70
CA PRO A 61 6.97 23.69 9.06
C PRO A 61 6.83 24.52 7.79
N VAL A 62 5.89 25.45 7.78
CA VAL A 62 5.67 26.36 6.65
C VAL A 62 6.89 27.27 6.55
N GLU A 63 7.74 27.05 5.54
CA GLU A 63 8.59 28.13 5.05
C GLU A 63 7.66 29.14 4.37
N GLU A 64 7.51 30.29 5.03
CA GLU A 64 6.72 31.42 4.61
C GLU A 64 7.35 32.02 3.33
N SER A 65 7.01 31.47 2.16
CA SER A 65 7.34 32.07 0.88
C SER A 65 6.19 31.95 -0.13
N ALA A 66 5.49 33.07 -0.24
CA ALA A 66 4.84 33.66 -1.41
C ALA A 66 4.22 32.72 -2.48
N LEU A 67 2.89 32.78 -2.64
CA LEU A 67 2.25 33.60 -3.69
C LEU A 67 0.71 33.41 -3.69
N GLU A 68 0.05 34.52 -3.39
CA GLU A 68 -1.18 35.09 -3.96
C GLU A 68 -2.33 34.20 -4.46
N ILE A 69 -3.46 34.38 -3.76
CA ILE A 69 -4.83 34.01 -4.09
C ILE A 69 -5.44 35.06 -5.02
N LEU A 70 -6.18 34.68 -6.08
CA LEU A 70 -7.54 35.16 -6.49
C LEU A 70 -7.95 34.66 -7.91
N PRO A 71 -9.23 34.70 -8.36
CA PRO A 71 -10.18 33.59 -8.26
C PRO A 71 -10.87 33.18 -9.59
N GLU A 72 -11.77 32.20 -9.49
CA GLU A 72 -12.65 31.62 -10.52
C GLU A 72 -13.48 32.63 -11.34
N SER A 73 -13.88 32.21 -12.54
CA SER A 73 -15.05 32.75 -13.26
C SER A 73 -15.92 31.61 -13.84
N PRO A 74 -17.26 31.71 -13.83
CA PRO A 74 -18.18 30.66 -14.30
C PRO A 74 -18.85 30.97 -15.66
N SER A 75 -19.61 29.97 -16.15
CA SER A 75 -20.73 30.04 -17.15
C SER A 75 -20.31 29.86 -18.64
N GLU A 76 -20.98 29.14 -19.57
CA GLU A 76 -22.36 28.58 -19.72
C GLU A 76 -22.42 27.51 -20.86
N PRO A 77 -23.57 26.82 -21.08
CA PRO A 77 -23.71 25.52 -21.78
C PRO A 77 -24.37 25.60 -23.17
N GLU A 78 -24.34 24.52 -23.99
CA GLU A 78 -25.29 24.16 -25.07
C GLU A 78 -24.95 22.75 -25.66
N PRO A 79 -25.82 22.05 -26.44
CA PRO A 79 -27.23 21.73 -26.22
C PRO A 79 -27.56 20.22 -26.48
N CYS A 80 -28.82 19.90 -26.18
CA CYS A 80 -29.58 18.64 -26.24
C CYS A 80 -29.45 17.72 -27.48
N VAL A 81 -29.55 16.40 -27.23
CA VAL A 81 -29.99 15.39 -28.23
C VAL A 81 -31.07 14.49 -27.61
N ASP A 82 -32.24 14.53 -28.24
CA ASP A 82 -33.44 13.72 -27.98
C ASP A 82 -33.26 12.33 -28.60
N LEU A 83 -33.51 11.28 -27.83
CA LEU A 83 -33.53 9.89 -28.29
C LEU A 83 -34.79 9.20 -27.79
N THR A 84 -35.91 9.50 -28.45
CA THR A 84 -37.06 8.61 -28.49
C THR A 84 -37.10 7.95 -29.86
N ASN A 85 -36.87 6.63 -29.88
CA ASN A 85 -37.47 5.69 -30.83
C ASN A 85 -37.10 4.26 -30.40
N GLU A 86 -38.07 3.60 -29.78
CA GLU A 86 -38.13 2.15 -29.67
C GLU A 86 -38.60 1.59 -31.03
N GLU A 87 -37.85 0.65 -31.61
CA GLU A 87 -38.45 -0.34 -32.51
C GLU A 87 -37.89 -1.73 -32.23
N THR A 88 -38.82 -2.59 -31.82
CA THR A 88 -38.75 -4.03 -31.63
C THR A 88 -38.66 -4.77 -32.97
N THR A 89 -37.73 -5.72 -33.11
CA THR A 89 -37.88 -6.86 -34.06
C THR A 89 -37.24 -8.15 -33.53
N ASP A 90 -38.12 -9.10 -33.22
CA ASP A 90 -38.06 -10.58 -33.27
C ASP A 90 -36.75 -11.35 -33.03
N PHE A 91 -36.78 -12.09 -31.92
CA PHE A 91 -35.95 -13.26 -31.64
C PHE A 91 -36.48 -14.49 -32.39
N THR A 92 -35.67 -15.05 -33.30
CA THR A 92 -35.83 -16.42 -33.78
C THR A 92 -34.63 -17.24 -33.30
N GLY A 93 -34.89 -18.32 -32.57
CA GLY A 93 -33.90 -19.04 -31.76
C GLY A 93 -32.84 -19.83 -32.53
N CYS A 94 -31.74 -20.13 -31.84
CA CYS A 94 -30.84 -21.21 -32.22
C CYS A 94 -30.17 -21.84 -31.00
N LYS A 95 -30.59 -23.09 -30.74
CA LYS A 95 -29.83 -24.27 -30.27
C LYS A 95 -28.66 -24.04 -29.29
N ILE A 96 -28.87 -24.52 -28.06
CA ILE A 96 -27.87 -24.70 -27.02
C ILE A 96 -26.95 -25.87 -27.38
N SER A 97 -25.66 -25.61 -27.56
CA SER A 97 -24.58 -26.60 -27.47
C SER A 97 -23.86 -26.46 -26.12
N PRO A 98 -23.39 -27.57 -25.52
CA PRO A 98 -22.75 -27.53 -24.19
C PRO A 98 -21.38 -26.85 -24.25
N PRO A 99 -20.89 -26.26 -23.16
CA PRO A 99 -19.61 -25.56 -23.16
C PRO A 99 -18.47 -26.57 -23.05
N GLU A 100 -17.77 -26.80 -24.16
CA GLU A 100 -16.43 -27.39 -24.17
C GLU A 100 -15.41 -26.28 -24.50
N ASN A 101 -14.69 -25.80 -23.47
CA ASN A 101 -13.24 -25.57 -23.46
C ASN A 101 -12.84 -24.75 -22.21
N PRO A 102 -11.69 -25.05 -21.57
CA PRO A 102 -11.12 -24.14 -20.58
C PRO A 102 -10.78 -22.83 -21.29
N GLN A 103 -11.26 -21.71 -20.74
CA GLN A 103 -10.95 -20.38 -21.25
C GLN A 103 -9.47 -20.25 -21.56
N GLN A 104 -9.14 -20.05 -22.83
CA GLN A 104 -7.81 -19.70 -23.27
C GLN A 104 -7.52 -18.33 -22.64
N GLU A 105 -6.68 -18.30 -21.60
CA GLU A 105 -6.44 -17.07 -20.83
C GLU A 105 -5.87 -15.99 -21.76
N ASP A 106 -6.50 -14.83 -21.80
CA ASP A 106 -6.11 -13.72 -22.68
C ASP A 106 -4.66 -13.30 -22.37
N GLY A 107 -3.77 -13.49 -23.35
CA GLY A 107 -2.35 -13.17 -23.22
C GLY A 107 -2.06 -11.67 -23.25
N SER A 108 -3.06 -10.84 -23.59
CA SER A 108 -2.91 -9.40 -23.80
C SER A 108 -3.09 -8.55 -22.54
N MET A 109 -3.52 -9.14 -21.42
CA MET A 109 -3.71 -8.42 -20.15
C MET A 109 -2.80 -8.97 -19.05
N PHE A 110 -2.22 -8.06 -18.27
CA PHE A 110 -1.44 -8.34 -17.08
C PHE A 110 -2.03 -7.58 -15.90
N SER A 111 -2.21 -8.26 -14.77
CA SER A 111 -2.80 -7.66 -13.58
C SER A 111 -1.96 -7.94 -12.34
N LEU A 112 -1.89 -6.94 -11.46
CA LEU A 112 -1.19 -7.07 -10.19
C LEU A 112 -1.98 -6.48 -9.03
N ILE A 113 -1.76 -7.04 -7.85
CA ILE A 113 -2.22 -6.46 -6.58
C ILE A 113 -1.00 -6.12 -5.72
N THR A 114 -0.98 -4.95 -5.08
CA THR A 114 -0.08 -4.69 -3.94
C THR A 114 -0.90 -4.39 -2.68
N TRP A 115 -0.51 -4.97 -1.55
CA TRP A 115 -1.26 -4.81 -0.30
C TRP A 115 -0.39 -5.06 0.94
N ASN A 116 -0.25 -4.06 1.81
CA ASN A 116 0.15 -4.29 3.19
C ASN A 116 -1.02 -4.97 3.93
N VAL A 117 -0.83 -6.21 4.37
CA VAL A 117 -1.92 -7.02 4.96
C VAL A 117 -1.99 -6.95 6.47
N ASP A 118 -1.11 -6.15 7.10
CA ASP A 118 -1.06 -5.94 8.55
C ASP A 118 -1.17 -7.27 9.32
N GLY A 119 -0.24 -8.17 9.01
CA GLY A 119 -0.12 -9.44 9.71
C GLY A 119 0.37 -9.28 11.15
N LEU A 120 0.81 -8.08 11.52
CA LEU A 120 1.24 -7.72 12.87
C LEU A 120 0.05 -7.54 13.82
N ASP A 121 -1.08 -7.02 13.34
CA ASP A 121 -2.32 -7.02 14.13
C ASP A 121 -2.90 -8.45 14.22
N VAL A 122 -2.82 -9.03 15.43
CA VAL A 122 -3.33 -10.38 15.71
C VAL A 122 -4.85 -10.44 15.81
N ASN A 123 -5.55 -9.30 15.91
CA ASN A 123 -7.00 -9.26 16.07
C ASN A 123 -7.70 -9.75 14.81
N SER A 124 -8.51 -10.81 14.96
CA SER A 124 -9.25 -11.44 13.86
C SER A 124 -8.36 -11.84 12.66
N LEU A 125 -7.07 -12.09 12.89
CA LEU A 125 -6.06 -12.34 11.85
C LEU A 125 -6.46 -13.42 10.85
N GLN A 126 -7.04 -14.54 11.32
CA GLN A 126 -7.46 -15.63 10.43
C GLN A 126 -8.60 -15.22 9.50
N GLU A 127 -9.54 -14.42 10.00
CA GLU A 127 -10.67 -13.91 9.20
C GLU A 127 -10.20 -12.85 8.22
N ARG A 128 -9.33 -11.93 8.66
CA ARG A 128 -8.66 -10.94 7.81
C ARG A 128 -7.87 -11.59 6.68
N ALA A 129 -7.08 -12.62 7.00
CA ALA A 129 -6.37 -13.41 5.99
C ALA A 129 -7.30 -14.12 5.01
N ARG A 130 -8.47 -14.59 5.48
CA ARG A 130 -9.52 -15.13 4.61
C ARG A 130 -10.11 -14.05 3.70
N GLY A 131 -10.33 -12.84 4.22
CA GLY A 131 -10.77 -11.68 3.46
C GLY A 131 -9.82 -11.40 2.30
N VAL A 132 -8.51 -11.24 2.58
CA VAL A 132 -7.49 -11.05 1.54
C VAL A 132 -7.53 -12.18 0.50
N CYS A 133 -7.57 -13.45 0.92
CA CYS A 133 -7.67 -14.58 -0.04
C CYS A 133 -8.94 -14.55 -0.89
N THR A 134 -10.04 -13.98 -0.38
CA THR A 134 -11.30 -13.83 -1.14
C THR A 134 -11.12 -12.82 -2.27
N TYR A 135 -10.46 -11.69 -2.00
CA TYR A 135 -10.07 -10.73 -3.04
C TYR A 135 -9.12 -11.36 -4.06
N LEU A 136 -8.10 -12.12 -3.62
CA LEU A 136 -7.18 -12.80 -4.54
C LEU A 136 -7.91 -13.82 -5.43
N ALA A 137 -8.90 -14.55 -4.90
CA ALA A 137 -9.70 -15.48 -5.69
C ALA A 137 -10.66 -14.78 -6.66
N LEU A 138 -11.23 -13.64 -6.25
CA LEU A 138 -12.17 -12.85 -7.05
C LEU A 138 -11.47 -12.21 -8.26
N TYR A 139 -10.35 -11.53 -8.03
CA TYR A 139 -9.64 -10.79 -9.07
C TYR A 139 -8.61 -11.65 -9.81
N ASN A 140 -8.15 -12.74 -9.20
CA ASN A 140 -7.22 -13.71 -9.79
C ASN A 140 -6.01 -13.08 -10.51
N PRO A 141 -5.30 -12.12 -9.86
CA PRO A 141 -4.23 -11.36 -10.51
C PRO A 141 -3.06 -12.24 -10.93
N ASP A 142 -2.25 -11.79 -11.89
CA ASP A 142 -1.04 -12.52 -12.30
C ASP A 142 0.05 -12.46 -11.24
N VAL A 143 0.17 -11.32 -10.56
CA VAL A 143 1.19 -11.06 -9.53
C VAL A 143 0.55 -10.42 -8.30
N VAL A 144 0.99 -10.82 -7.10
CA VAL A 144 0.61 -10.17 -5.84
C VAL A 144 1.85 -9.78 -5.06
N PHE A 145 1.93 -8.54 -4.61
CA PHE A 145 2.95 -8.01 -3.71
C PHE A 145 2.32 -7.80 -2.34
N LEU A 146 2.81 -8.53 -1.34
CA LEU A 146 2.31 -8.41 0.03
C LEU A 146 3.39 -7.85 0.94
N GLN A 147 2.99 -6.99 1.88
CA GLN A 147 3.81 -6.50 2.97
C GLN A 147 3.21 -6.95 4.31
N GLU A 148 4.04 -7.01 5.36
CA GLU A 148 3.64 -7.48 6.70
C GLU A 148 3.08 -8.91 6.76
N VAL A 149 3.57 -9.80 5.90
CA VAL A 149 3.29 -11.23 6.00
C VAL A 149 4.07 -11.81 7.18
N ILE A 150 3.41 -12.60 8.02
CA ILE A 150 4.04 -13.36 9.11
C ILE A 150 3.96 -14.88 8.83
N PRO A 151 4.76 -15.75 9.48
CA PRO A 151 4.77 -17.18 9.19
C PRO A 151 3.40 -17.89 9.27
N PRO A 152 2.51 -17.59 10.24
CA PRO A 152 1.14 -18.11 10.24
C PRO A 152 0.33 -17.68 9.01
N TYR A 153 0.44 -16.41 8.61
CA TYR A 153 -0.22 -15.86 7.43
C TYR A 153 0.30 -16.51 6.14
N TYR A 154 1.62 -16.68 6.03
CA TYR A 154 2.27 -17.37 4.92
C TYR A 154 1.79 -18.82 4.77
N ARG A 155 1.67 -19.57 5.87
CA ARG A 155 1.09 -20.93 5.87
C ARG A 155 -0.36 -20.93 5.40
N TYR A 156 -1.13 -19.92 5.79
CA TYR A 156 -2.52 -19.76 5.35
C TYR A 156 -2.60 -19.49 3.84
N LEU A 157 -1.79 -18.58 3.32
CA LEU A 157 -1.68 -18.28 1.89
C LEU A 157 -1.31 -19.54 1.09
N LYS A 158 -0.32 -20.31 1.53
CA LYS A 158 0.04 -21.59 0.88
C LYS A 158 -1.14 -22.55 0.75
N LYS A 159 -2.02 -22.57 1.75
CA LYS A 159 -3.21 -23.44 1.76
C LYS A 159 -4.35 -22.90 0.89
N ARG A 160 -4.59 -21.59 0.90
CA ARG A 160 -5.77 -20.97 0.27
C ARG A 160 -5.51 -20.45 -1.15
N ALA A 161 -4.33 -19.90 -1.41
CA ALA A 161 -3.91 -19.37 -2.69
C ALA A 161 -2.97 -20.36 -3.42
N SER A 162 -3.38 -21.64 -3.49
CA SER A 162 -2.55 -22.74 -4.00
C SER A 162 -2.18 -22.63 -5.48
N THR A 163 -2.91 -21.80 -6.24
CA THR A 163 -2.64 -21.45 -7.64
C THR A 163 -1.42 -20.54 -7.81
N TYR A 164 -0.89 -19.98 -6.71
CA TYR A 164 0.28 -19.13 -6.71
C TYR A 164 1.53 -19.86 -6.21
N GLU A 165 2.67 -19.54 -6.82
CA GLU A 165 3.99 -19.76 -6.23
C GLU A 165 4.32 -18.55 -5.35
N ILE A 166 4.74 -18.78 -4.09
CA ILE A 166 4.92 -17.70 -3.10
C ILE A 166 6.40 -17.60 -2.72
N ILE A 167 7.00 -16.46 -3.04
CA ILE A 167 8.40 -16.13 -2.79
C ILE A 167 8.46 -15.16 -1.60
N PRO A 168 8.91 -15.61 -0.42
CA PRO A 168 9.01 -14.75 0.75
C PRO A 168 10.31 -13.94 0.76
N GLY A 169 10.27 -12.73 1.32
CA GLY A 169 11.43 -11.84 1.51
C GLY A 169 12.21 -12.13 2.80
N HIS A 170 11.69 -12.99 3.68
CA HIS A 170 12.33 -13.49 4.89
C HIS A 170 11.61 -14.76 5.38
N GLU A 171 12.17 -15.46 6.38
CA GLU A 171 11.55 -16.67 6.95
C GLU A 171 10.92 -16.44 8.34
N GLU A 172 11.46 -15.48 9.07
CA GLU A 172 11.05 -15.13 10.45
C GLU A 172 10.54 -13.69 10.55
N GLY A 173 9.89 -13.36 11.68
CA GLY A 173 9.34 -12.03 11.93
C GLY A 173 8.16 -11.71 11.00
N TYR A 174 8.13 -10.49 10.50
CA TYR A 174 7.26 -10.10 9.39
C TYR A 174 8.11 -9.77 8.17
N PHE A 175 7.54 -9.97 6.99
CA PHE A 175 8.26 -9.86 5.73
C PHE A 175 7.34 -9.54 4.56
N THR A 176 7.94 -9.19 3.43
CA THR A 176 7.23 -9.07 2.17
C THR A 176 7.12 -10.42 1.47
N ALA A 177 6.15 -10.57 0.57
CA ALA A 177 6.08 -11.74 -0.32
C ALA A 177 5.65 -11.33 -1.72
N ILE A 178 6.21 -12.00 -2.73
CA ILE A 178 5.71 -11.94 -4.12
C ILE A 178 5.03 -13.26 -4.43
N MET A 179 3.79 -13.21 -4.93
CA MET A 179 3.03 -14.36 -5.37
C MET A 179 2.89 -14.33 -6.89
N LEU A 180 3.24 -15.43 -7.55
CA LEU A 180 3.23 -15.56 -9.00
C LEU A 180 2.17 -16.60 -9.42
N LYS A 181 1.25 -16.22 -10.29
CA LYS A 181 0.22 -17.13 -10.79
C LYS A 181 0.86 -18.23 -11.64
N LYS A 182 0.82 -19.48 -11.17
CA LYS A 182 1.57 -20.62 -11.75
C LYS A 182 1.23 -20.90 -13.22
N SER A 183 -0.01 -20.61 -13.64
CA SER A 183 -0.44 -20.85 -15.03
C SER A 183 0.18 -19.88 -16.04
N ARG A 184 0.59 -18.68 -15.60
CA ARG A 184 0.96 -17.57 -16.49
C ARG A 184 2.38 -17.06 -16.28
N VAL A 185 2.84 -16.98 -15.04
CA VAL A 185 4.10 -16.32 -14.69
C VAL A 185 5.15 -17.36 -14.34
N LYS A 186 6.29 -17.35 -15.07
CA LYS A 186 7.40 -18.28 -14.86
C LYS A 186 8.54 -17.59 -14.13
N LEU A 187 8.86 -18.07 -12.93
CA LEU A 187 10.04 -17.63 -12.18
C LEU A 187 11.34 -17.97 -12.93
N ARG A 188 12.24 -16.98 -13.06
CA ARG A 188 13.60 -17.16 -13.59
C ARG A 188 14.64 -17.11 -12.50
N SER A 189 14.58 -16.08 -11.64
CA SER A 189 15.47 -15.93 -10.49
C SER A 189 14.85 -15.02 -9.45
N GLN A 190 15.42 -15.04 -8.24
CA GLN A 190 15.04 -14.17 -7.13
C GLN A 190 16.30 -13.64 -6.44
N GLU A 191 16.18 -12.47 -5.83
CA GLU A 191 17.25 -11.79 -5.11
C GLU A 191 16.62 -11.00 -3.94
N ILE A 192 17.26 -11.02 -2.78
CA ILE A 192 16.88 -10.18 -1.64
C ILE A 192 18.05 -9.24 -1.36
N ILE A 193 17.78 -7.94 -1.45
CA ILE A 193 18.79 -6.90 -1.21
C ILE A 193 18.53 -6.31 0.17
N PRO A 194 19.48 -6.43 1.13
CA PRO A 194 19.30 -5.89 2.47
C PRO A 194 19.34 -4.36 2.46
N PHE A 195 18.61 -3.74 3.37
CA PHE A 195 18.81 -2.34 3.74
C PHE A 195 19.68 -2.26 4.99
N PRO A 196 20.97 -1.88 4.89
CA PRO A 196 21.92 -2.07 5.98
C PRO A 196 21.59 -1.29 7.27
N ASN A 197 20.82 -0.21 7.14
CA ASN A 197 20.53 0.72 8.23
C ASN A 197 19.07 0.60 8.73
N THR A 198 18.31 -0.37 8.22
CA THR A 198 16.94 -0.60 8.70
C THR A 198 16.93 -0.97 10.18
N GLN A 199 15.97 -0.43 10.93
CA GLN A 199 15.68 -0.81 12.30
C GLN A 199 14.41 -1.68 12.39
N MET A 200 13.84 -2.01 11.24
CA MET A 200 12.54 -2.66 11.11
C MET A 200 12.61 -3.90 10.20
N MET A 201 13.79 -4.51 10.04
CA MET A 201 14.03 -5.73 9.24
C MET A 201 13.64 -5.58 7.75
N ARG A 202 13.73 -4.37 7.19
CA ARG A 202 13.32 -4.09 5.81
C ARG A 202 14.36 -4.56 4.80
N ASN A 203 13.87 -4.97 3.63
CA ASN A 203 14.69 -5.33 2.49
C ASN A 203 13.95 -5.06 1.18
N LEU A 204 14.64 -5.25 0.05
CA LEU A 204 14.05 -5.21 -1.28
C LEU A 204 14.04 -6.63 -1.85
N LEU A 205 12.84 -7.20 -2.00
CA LEU A 205 12.63 -8.48 -2.67
C LEU A 205 12.47 -8.25 -4.17
N CYS A 206 13.38 -8.84 -4.96
CA CYS A 206 13.38 -8.78 -6.41
C CYS A 206 13.14 -10.17 -6.99
N VAL A 207 12.29 -10.25 -8.01
CA VAL A 207 11.95 -11.49 -8.71
C VAL A 207 11.97 -11.22 -10.20
N HIS A 208 12.79 -11.99 -10.93
CA HIS A 208 12.83 -11.96 -12.38
C HIS A 208 11.90 -13.05 -12.93
N VAL A 209 10.98 -12.67 -13.80
CA VAL A 209 9.98 -13.57 -14.37
C VAL A 209 9.85 -13.42 -15.88
N SER A 210 9.28 -14.45 -16.50
CA SER A 210 8.85 -14.43 -17.89
C SER A 210 7.32 -14.55 -17.94
N LEU A 211 6.66 -13.65 -18.67
CA LEU A 211 5.21 -13.61 -18.89
C LEU A 211 4.94 -13.42 -20.37
N SER A 212 4.28 -14.39 -21.00
CA SER A 212 3.93 -14.34 -22.44
C SER A 212 5.11 -13.97 -23.36
N GLY A 213 6.34 -14.37 -23.00
CA GLY A 213 7.56 -14.05 -23.76
C GLY A 213 8.24 -12.73 -23.39
N ASN A 214 7.64 -11.92 -22.51
CA ASN A 214 8.23 -10.70 -21.98
C ASN A 214 8.99 -10.98 -20.68
N GLU A 215 10.15 -10.36 -20.51
CA GLU A 215 10.94 -10.44 -19.28
C GLU A 215 10.60 -9.27 -18.36
N LEU A 216 10.19 -9.59 -17.12
CA LEU A 216 9.76 -8.62 -16.11
C LEU A 216 10.60 -8.76 -14.86
N TYR A 217 11.03 -7.62 -14.31
CA TYR A 217 11.63 -7.52 -12.98
C TYR A 217 10.59 -6.97 -12.02
N LEU A 218 10.10 -7.83 -11.15
CA LEU A 218 9.10 -7.54 -10.13
C LEU A 218 9.80 -7.25 -8.81
N MET A 219 9.47 -6.15 -8.17
CA MET A 219 10.12 -5.70 -6.94
C MET A 219 9.06 -5.30 -5.91
N THR A 220 9.25 -5.69 -4.65
CA THR A 220 8.47 -5.17 -3.52
C THR A 220 9.38 -4.83 -2.36
N SER A 221 8.96 -3.84 -1.59
CA SER A 221 9.53 -3.55 -0.29
C SER A 221 8.45 -2.99 0.63
N HIS A 222 8.75 -2.98 1.93
CA HIS A 222 8.05 -2.20 2.93
C HIS A 222 9.07 -1.20 3.46
N LEU A 223 9.11 0.03 2.94
CA LEU A 223 10.15 1.00 3.31
C LEU A 223 9.92 1.51 4.74
N GLU A 224 10.99 1.93 5.41
CA GLU A 224 11.03 2.30 6.83
C GLU A 224 9.82 3.16 7.23
N SER A 225 9.06 2.68 8.21
CA SER A 225 7.79 3.29 8.58
C SER A 225 7.98 4.55 9.42
N THR A 226 6.87 5.22 9.74
CA THR A 226 6.81 6.35 10.69
C THR A 226 7.51 7.62 10.20
N LYS A 227 7.16 8.79 10.75
CA LYS A 227 7.79 10.05 10.29
C LYS A 227 9.25 10.16 10.74
N GLY A 228 9.57 9.68 11.94
CA GLY A 228 10.91 9.74 12.53
C GLY A 228 12.01 9.08 11.67
N HIS A 229 11.65 8.12 10.83
CA HIS A 229 12.60 7.39 9.98
C HIS A 229 12.67 7.91 8.53
N ALA A 230 12.24 9.15 8.26
CA ALA A 230 12.28 9.75 6.93
C ALA A 230 13.63 9.64 6.24
N LYS A 231 14.74 9.85 6.98
CA LYS A 231 16.10 9.76 6.42
C LYS A 231 16.41 8.36 5.89
N GLU A 232 16.06 7.32 6.63
CA GLU A 232 16.29 5.94 6.23
C GLU A 232 15.34 5.54 5.10
N ARG A 233 14.05 5.86 5.20
CA ARG A 233 13.07 5.64 4.12
C ARG A 233 13.52 6.25 2.79
N MET A 234 14.02 7.49 2.79
CA MET A 234 14.55 8.14 1.59
C MET A 234 15.82 7.45 1.07
N SER A 235 16.68 6.93 1.95
CA SER A 235 17.85 6.14 1.56
C SER A 235 17.44 4.84 0.85
N GLN A 236 16.50 4.11 1.44
CA GLN A 236 15.94 2.88 0.87
C GLN A 236 15.22 3.14 -0.46
N PHE A 237 14.43 4.21 -0.54
CA PHE A 237 13.77 4.63 -1.79
C PHE A 237 14.79 4.88 -2.91
N LYS A 238 15.92 5.54 -2.63
CA LYS A 238 17.02 5.71 -3.60
C LYS A 238 17.63 4.37 -4.02
N MET A 239 17.77 3.42 -3.11
CA MET A 239 18.24 2.06 -3.44
C MET A 239 17.26 1.34 -4.37
N VAL A 240 15.94 1.47 -4.13
CA VAL A 240 14.89 0.93 -5.00
C VAL A 240 14.99 1.54 -6.40
N LEU A 241 15.01 2.87 -6.52
CA LEU A 241 15.11 3.56 -7.81
C LEU A 241 16.36 3.15 -8.58
N LYS A 242 17.51 3.08 -7.89
CA LYS A 242 18.76 2.61 -8.49
C LYS A 242 18.62 1.17 -9.00
N LYS A 243 18.06 0.25 -8.20
CA LYS A 243 17.87 -1.15 -8.61
C LYS A 243 16.93 -1.28 -9.82
N MET A 244 15.91 -0.43 -9.89
CA MET A 244 15.04 -0.34 -11.07
C MET A 244 15.81 0.15 -12.30
N GLN A 245 16.73 1.10 -12.16
CA GLN A 245 17.55 1.59 -13.27
C GLN A 245 18.60 0.57 -13.72
N ASP A 246 19.18 -0.20 -12.79
CA ASP A 246 20.24 -1.18 -13.07
C ASP A 246 19.74 -2.43 -13.83
N ALA A 247 18.41 -2.65 -13.91
CA ALA A 247 17.84 -3.75 -14.68
C ALA A 247 18.08 -3.58 -16.20
N PRO A 248 18.23 -4.66 -16.98
CA PRO A 248 18.47 -4.59 -18.44
C PRO A 248 17.44 -3.73 -19.17
N GLU A 249 17.88 -2.91 -20.13
CA GLU A 249 16.98 -2.00 -20.88
C GLU A 249 15.89 -2.72 -21.66
N SER A 250 16.13 -3.98 -22.05
CA SER A 250 15.15 -4.83 -22.74
C SER A 250 14.03 -5.37 -21.85
N ALA A 251 14.09 -5.14 -20.53
CA ALA A 251 13.13 -5.69 -19.58
C ALA A 251 12.27 -4.59 -18.94
N THR A 252 10.99 -4.93 -18.76
CA THR A 252 10.05 -4.11 -18.00
C THR A 252 10.33 -4.28 -16.50
N VAL A 253 10.27 -3.20 -15.73
CA VAL A 253 10.47 -3.23 -14.28
C VAL A 253 9.26 -2.66 -13.58
N ILE A 254 8.78 -3.38 -12.57
CA ILE A 254 7.65 -2.99 -11.74
C ILE A 254 8.06 -3.09 -10.29
N PHE A 255 8.04 -1.96 -9.60
CA PHE A 255 8.05 -1.92 -8.14
C PHE A 255 6.64 -1.66 -7.65
N ALA A 256 6.15 -2.46 -6.70
CA ALA A 256 4.89 -2.20 -6.03
C ALA A 256 5.02 -2.57 -4.54
N GLY A 257 4.61 -1.67 -3.65
CA GLY A 257 4.65 -1.93 -2.22
C GLY A 257 4.31 -0.74 -1.36
N ASP A 258 4.31 -0.96 -0.05
CA ASP A 258 4.19 0.07 0.95
C ASP A 258 5.50 0.87 1.05
N THR A 259 5.46 2.08 0.50
CA THR A 259 6.61 2.98 0.48
C THR A 259 6.72 3.82 1.74
N ASN A 260 5.68 3.94 2.56
CA ASN A 260 5.59 4.90 3.67
C ASN A 260 5.90 6.37 3.27
N LEU A 261 5.98 6.68 1.97
CA LEU A 261 6.49 7.96 1.47
C LEU A 261 5.47 9.08 1.64
N ARG A 262 5.99 10.25 1.98
CA ARG A 262 5.30 11.53 1.79
C ARG A 262 5.75 12.16 0.49
N ASP A 263 4.89 12.94 -0.16
CA ASP A 263 5.19 13.53 -1.47
C ASP A 263 6.45 14.42 -1.43
N GLN A 264 6.68 15.14 -0.33
CA GLN A 264 7.90 15.93 -0.14
C GLN A 264 9.19 15.09 -0.09
N GLU A 265 9.12 13.84 0.36
CA GLU A 265 10.29 12.95 0.44
C GLU A 265 10.73 12.50 -0.94
N VAL A 266 9.77 12.32 -1.87
CA VAL A 266 10.06 12.08 -3.29
C VAL A 266 10.77 13.29 -3.89
N THR A 267 10.27 14.50 -3.63
CA THR A 267 10.92 15.74 -4.08
C THR A 267 12.32 15.90 -3.49
N LYS A 268 12.52 15.64 -2.20
CA LYS A 268 13.84 15.69 -1.53
C LYS A 268 14.82 14.64 -2.06
N CYS A 269 14.33 13.57 -2.67
CA CYS A 269 15.16 12.58 -3.35
C CYS A 269 15.54 12.97 -4.79
N GLY A 270 15.05 14.10 -5.30
CA GLY A 270 15.27 14.56 -6.68
C GLY A 270 14.17 14.15 -7.65
N GLY A 271 13.03 13.65 -7.15
CA GLY A 271 11.94 13.13 -7.98
C GLY A 271 12.19 11.70 -8.47
N LEU A 272 11.31 11.24 -9.37
CA LEU A 272 11.52 9.99 -10.10
C LEU A 272 12.48 10.22 -11.29
N PRO A 273 13.38 9.28 -11.58
CA PRO A 273 14.17 9.32 -12.81
C PRO A 273 13.28 9.35 -14.07
N ASN A 274 13.77 9.96 -15.16
CA ASN A 274 12.97 10.19 -16.38
C ASN A 274 12.34 8.94 -17.00
N ASN A 275 12.93 7.76 -16.79
CA ASN A 275 12.44 6.48 -17.31
C ASN A 275 11.56 5.70 -16.32
N ILE A 276 11.36 6.21 -15.11
CA ILE A 276 10.50 5.62 -14.08
C ILE A 276 9.29 6.53 -13.87
N SER A 277 8.10 5.94 -13.82
CA SER A 277 6.86 6.67 -13.62
C SER A 277 6.04 6.06 -12.48
N ASP A 278 5.29 6.89 -11.77
CA ASP A 278 4.26 6.45 -10.81
C ASP A 278 2.96 6.17 -11.57
N ILE A 279 2.44 4.94 -11.48
CA ILE A 279 1.24 4.55 -12.23
C ILE A 279 0.04 5.43 -11.88
N TRP A 280 -0.12 5.82 -10.61
CA TRP A 280 -1.23 6.69 -10.21
C TRP A 280 -1.12 8.06 -10.88
N GLU A 281 0.10 8.57 -11.06
CA GLU A 281 0.33 9.83 -11.76
C GLU A 281 0.09 9.71 -13.28
N VAL A 282 0.58 8.62 -13.89
CA VAL A 282 0.38 8.33 -15.33
C VAL A 282 -1.11 8.22 -15.67
N LEU A 283 -1.92 7.65 -14.78
CA LEU A 283 -3.37 7.51 -14.96
C LEU A 283 -4.15 8.80 -14.67
N GLY A 284 -3.48 9.94 -14.54
CA GLY A 284 -4.14 11.24 -14.35
C GLY A 284 -4.57 11.53 -12.91
N LYS A 285 -3.89 10.91 -11.92
CA LYS A 285 -4.09 11.15 -10.49
C LYS A 285 -5.54 10.92 -10.04
N PRO A 286 -6.16 9.76 -10.37
CA PRO A 286 -7.55 9.48 -10.04
C PRO A 286 -7.80 9.58 -8.54
N LYS A 287 -8.84 10.34 -8.17
CA LYS A 287 -9.12 10.67 -6.75
C LYS A 287 -9.60 9.46 -5.95
N HIS A 288 -10.34 8.53 -6.57
CA HIS A 288 -10.97 7.40 -5.89
C HIS A 288 -9.97 6.40 -5.31
N CYS A 289 -8.74 6.37 -5.83
CA CYS A 289 -7.66 5.50 -5.36
C CYS A 289 -6.40 6.25 -4.90
N ARG A 290 -6.54 7.54 -4.56
CA ARG A 290 -5.41 8.36 -4.10
C ARG A 290 -4.86 7.92 -2.75
N TYR A 291 -5.72 7.66 -1.77
CA TYR A 291 -5.31 7.38 -0.39
C TYR A 291 -5.44 5.89 -0.12
N THR A 292 -4.32 5.26 0.24
CA THR A 292 -4.24 3.81 0.49
C THR A 292 -4.20 3.49 1.98
N TRP A 293 -3.99 4.51 2.81
CA TRP A 293 -4.13 4.45 4.26
C TRP A 293 -4.95 5.66 4.71
N ASP A 294 -6.13 5.42 5.28
CA ASP A 294 -7.10 6.46 5.64
C ASP A 294 -7.78 6.11 6.96
N THR A 295 -7.37 6.73 8.06
CA THR A 295 -7.92 6.44 9.41
C THR A 295 -9.35 6.94 9.60
N GLN A 296 -9.84 7.83 8.72
CA GLN A 296 -11.21 8.30 8.78
C GLN A 296 -12.18 7.22 8.29
N MET A 297 -11.79 6.49 7.24
CA MET A 297 -12.60 5.43 6.62
C MET A 297 -12.25 4.05 7.17
N ASN A 298 -11.00 3.82 7.55
CA ASN A 298 -10.49 2.57 8.08
C ASN A 298 -10.35 2.63 9.60
N SER A 299 -11.19 1.87 10.30
CA SER A 299 -11.24 1.86 11.76
C SER A 299 -10.34 0.79 12.42
N ASN A 300 -9.50 0.08 11.67
CA ASN A 300 -8.75 -1.07 12.20
C ASN A 300 -7.80 -0.67 13.34
N LEU A 301 -7.08 0.43 13.19
CA LEU A 301 -6.13 0.91 14.20
C LEU A 301 -6.79 1.66 15.37
N GLY A 302 -8.09 1.97 15.28
CA GLY A 302 -8.80 2.73 16.31
C GLY A 302 -8.32 4.19 16.47
N ILE A 303 -7.59 4.72 15.48
CA ILE A 303 -7.08 6.10 15.50
C ILE A 303 -8.25 7.06 15.29
N SER A 304 -8.47 7.94 16.26
CA SER A 304 -9.57 8.93 16.25
C SER A 304 -9.28 10.13 15.34
N ALA A 305 -8.00 10.48 15.14
CA ALA A 305 -7.58 11.56 14.26
C ALA A 305 -7.69 11.15 12.79
N ALA A 306 -8.20 12.04 11.95
CA ALA A 306 -8.30 11.83 10.51
C ALA A 306 -6.95 12.08 9.84
N CYS A 307 -6.35 11.04 9.26
CA CYS A 307 -5.10 11.11 8.52
C CYS A 307 -5.20 10.23 7.27
N LYS A 308 -4.77 10.78 6.13
CA LYS A 308 -4.87 10.11 4.81
C LYS A 308 -3.55 10.20 4.08
N LEU A 309 -2.98 9.05 3.75
CA LEU A 309 -1.66 8.96 3.14
C LEU A 309 -1.69 7.99 1.95
N ARG A 310 -0.85 8.29 0.95
CA ARG A 310 -0.62 7.46 -0.23
C ARG A 310 0.69 6.69 -0.03
N PHE A 311 0.65 5.75 0.89
CA PHE A 311 1.81 4.96 1.27
C PHE A 311 2.11 3.87 0.24
N ASP A 312 1.08 3.20 -0.26
CA ASP A 312 1.21 2.14 -1.24
C ASP A 312 1.31 2.77 -2.63
N ARG A 313 2.40 2.46 -3.34
CA ARG A 313 2.70 3.05 -4.66
C ARG A 313 3.17 1.98 -5.62
N ILE A 314 2.95 2.23 -6.90
CA ILE A 314 3.43 1.37 -7.99
C ILE A 314 4.29 2.23 -8.92
N PHE A 315 5.57 1.90 -9.01
CA PHE A 315 6.53 2.52 -9.92
C PHE A 315 6.84 1.58 -11.08
N PHE A 316 6.93 2.15 -12.27
CA PHE A 316 7.02 1.42 -13.52
C PHE A 316 8.15 1.97 -14.38
N ARG A 317 8.97 1.08 -14.95
CA ARG A 317 9.96 1.39 -15.97
C ARG A 317 9.69 0.52 -17.19
N ALA A 318 9.30 1.13 -18.31
CA ALA A 318 9.12 0.40 -19.56
C ALA A 318 10.46 -0.16 -20.08
N ALA A 319 10.39 -1.24 -20.85
CA ALA A 319 11.50 -1.66 -21.70
C ALA A 319 11.75 -0.63 -22.82
N ALA A 320 13.01 -0.45 -23.22
CA ALA A 320 13.42 0.54 -24.21
C ALA A 320 13.07 0.11 -25.66
N GLU A 321 13.17 -1.18 -25.96
CA GLU A 321 12.89 -1.76 -27.28
C GLU A 321 11.92 -2.94 -27.13
N GLY A 322 10.65 -2.76 -27.54
CA GLY A 322 9.61 -3.79 -27.51
C GLY A 322 8.92 -3.98 -26.14
N GLY A 323 7.67 -4.46 -26.17
CA GLY A 323 6.85 -4.73 -24.98
C GLY A 323 6.24 -3.47 -24.36
N HIS A 324 5.10 -3.02 -24.89
CA HIS A 324 4.37 -1.90 -24.31
C HIS A 324 3.46 -2.40 -23.21
N VAL A 325 3.99 -2.52 -21.99
CA VAL A 325 3.12 -2.67 -20.83
C VAL A 325 2.48 -1.31 -20.53
N ILE A 326 1.19 -1.17 -20.81
CA ILE A 326 0.49 0.12 -20.66
C ILE A 326 -0.46 0.04 -19.47
N PRO A 327 -0.25 0.83 -18.40
CA PRO A 327 -1.21 0.91 -17.31
C PRO A 327 -2.57 1.39 -17.83
N ARG A 328 -3.64 0.67 -17.48
CA ARG A 328 -5.01 1.00 -17.87
C ARG A 328 -5.82 1.52 -16.70
N ASN A 329 -5.84 0.76 -15.62
CA ASN A 329 -6.70 1.04 -14.46
C ASN A 329 -5.92 0.85 -13.15
N LEU A 330 -6.37 1.56 -12.13
CA LEU A 330 -5.88 1.45 -10.76
C LEU A 330 -7.06 1.67 -9.79
N ASP A 331 -7.34 0.68 -8.95
CA ASP A 331 -8.49 0.67 -8.05
C ASP A 331 -8.11 0.20 -6.64
N LEU A 332 -8.84 0.68 -5.63
CA LEU A 332 -8.68 0.23 -4.25
C LEU A 332 -9.40 -1.10 -4.00
N LEU A 333 -8.81 -1.94 -3.16
CA LEU A 333 -9.36 -3.20 -2.68
C LEU A 333 -9.49 -3.20 -1.17
N GLY A 334 -10.35 -4.09 -0.66
CA GLY A 334 -10.49 -4.32 0.78
C GLY A 334 -11.34 -3.28 1.51
N LEU A 335 -12.12 -2.47 0.78
CA LEU A 335 -12.96 -1.40 1.34
C LEU A 335 -14.19 -1.90 2.14
N GLU A 336 -14.41 -3.21 2.18
CA GLU A 336 -15.55 -3.82 2.87
C GLU A 336 -15.14 -4.38 4.23
N LYS A 337 -15.99 -4.14 5.24
CA LYS A 337 -15.84 -4.79 6.54
C LYS A 337 -16.17 -6.27 6.42
N LEU A 338 -15.39 -7.08 7.12
CA LEU A 338 -15.62 -8.50 7.32
C LEU A 338 -16.67 -8.71 8.43
N ASP A 339 -17.08 -9.95 8.65
CA ASP A 339 -18.08 -10.33 9.66
C ASP A 339 -17.67 -9.90 11.09
N CYS A 340 -16.36 -9.89 11.37
CA CYS A 340 -15.77 -9.38 12.62
C CYS A 340 -15.85 -7.84 12.78
N GLY A 341 -16.41 -7.12 11.81
CA GLY A 341 -16.58 -5.66 11.86
C GLY A 341 -15.29 -4.86 11.58
N ARG A 342 -14.20 -5.55 11.18
CA ARG A 342 -12.90 -4.98 10.79
C ARG A 342 -12.70 -5.10 9.28
N PHE A 343 -11.82 -4.28 8.73
CA PHE A 343 -11.35 -4.43 7.35
C PHE A 343 -10.27 -5.51 7.27
N PRO A 344 -9.95 -6.05 6.08
CA PRO A 344 -8.87 -7.02 5.91
C PRO A 344 -7.52 -6.52 6.41
N SER A 345 -7.25 -5.22 6.29
CA SER A 345 -6.03 -4.52 6.74
C SER A 345 -6.39 -3.07 7.07
N ASP A 346 -5.53 -2.36 7.81
CA ASP A 346 -5.61 -0.90 7.94
C ASP A 346 -5.22 -0.17 6.64
N HIS A 347 -4.54 -0.86 5.72
CA HIS A 347 -4.32 -0.43 4.35
C HIS A 347 -5.39 -0.95 3.39
N TRP A 348 -5.69 -0.14 2.38
CA TRP A 348 -6.39 -0.55 1.16
C TRP A 348 -5.39 -1.15 0.17
N GLY A 349 -5.76 -2.29 -0.44
CA GLY A 349 -4.96 -2.87 -1.51
C GLY A 349 -5.09 -2.04 -2.79
N LEU A 350 -4.10 -2.11 -3.68
CA LEU A 350 -4.19 -1.54 -5.02
C LEU A 350 -4.24 -2.66 -6.06
N LEU A 351 -5.29 -2.67 -6.88
CA LEU A 351 -5.39 -3.50 -8.09
C LEU A 351 -5.00 -2.66 -9.30
N CYS A 352 -3.99 -3.09 -10.04
CA CYS A 352 -3.59 -2.45 -11.29
C CYS A 352 -3.73 -3.43 -12.45
N SER A 353 -4.33 -2.95 -13.54
CA SER A 353 -4.43 -3.68 -14.81
C SER A 353 -3.58 -2.97 -15.86
N LEU A 354 -2.81 -3.74 -16.60
CA LEU A 354 -1.92 -3.28 -17.64
C LEU A 354 -2.14 -4.12 -18.90
N ASP A 355 -2.11 -3.49 -20.07
CA ASP A 355 -2.10 -4.23 -21.32
C ASP A 355 -0.67 -4.69 -21.60
N VAL A 356 -0.51 -5.92 -22.08
CA VAL A 356 0.73 -6.45 -22.62
C VAL A 356 0.61 -6.43 -24.14
N ILE A 357 1.33 -5.53 -24.80
CA ILE A 357 1.43 -5.59 -26.26
C ILE A 357 2.40 -6.73 -26.63
N LEU A 358 1.83 -7.79 -27.21
CA LEU A 358 2.49 -9.03 -27.63
C LEU A 358 3.30 -8.89 -28.91
#